data_AF-A0A7S0AXG7-F1
#
_entry.id   AF-A0A7S0AXG7-F1
#
_cell.length_a   1.000
_cell.length_b   1.000
_cell.length_c   1.000
_cell.angle_alpha   90.00
_cell.angle_beta   90.00
_cell.angle_gamma   90.00
#
_symmetry.space_group_name_H-M   'P 1'
#
loop_
_entity.id
_entity.type
_entity.pdbx_description
1 polymer ?
#
loop_
_entity_poly.entity_id
_entity_poly.type
_entity_poly.pdbx_seq_one_letter_code
_entity_poly.pdbx_strand_id
1 'polypeptide(L)'
;LSAAAAFLLSLLVPSASSFGVVSVPAHLGVSSSSSRLRATTAESEVEALLRKARELKAAAAEAEKQIHDNLLSKKVQRDADTDKVIDHFFPHDGADGDMDLAGLVQRVKSKRPSSDLLLRVVDRLHERECAAQGLAHVEPSVHHDHTDFHVIKSEVDEQELKRVGGLIDRLVDAAKVLDEEWHKEKEAKGDPYRNHNELVHWGAGDVAKALTEKAKDLRREHDDTFKKRQAEFYDAVKKKDQQKYYEQEF
;
A
#
# COMPACT_ATOMS: atom_id res chain seq x y z
N LEU A 1 18.53 13.53 35.38
CA LEU A 1 19.48 12.64 34.67
C LEU A 1 18.68 11.70 33.78
N SER A 2 18.43 12.09 32.53
CA SER A 2 18.38 11.20 31.36
C SER A 2 18.20 12.08 30.12
N ALA A 3 19.00 11.81 29.10
CA ALA A 3 19.31 12.67 27.97
C ALA A 3 18.26 12.53 26.86
N ALA A 4 17.73 13.65 26.38
CA ALA A 4 17.00 13.75 25.12
C ALA A 4 17.84 14.59 24.14
N ALA A 5 18.53 13.90 23.23
CA ALA A 5 19.28 14.52 22.15
C ALA A 5 18.31 14.82 20.99
N ALA A 6 17.91 16.09 20.86
CA ALA A 6 17.24 16.62 19.68
C ALA A 6 18.31 17.16 18.71
N PHE A 7 18.57 16.44 17.63
CA PHE A 7 19.38 16.89 16.51
C PHE A 7 18.44 17.53 15.47
N LEU A 8 18.44 18.87 15.41
CA LEU A 8 17.88 19.65 14.30
C LEU A 8 19.06 20.28 13.55
N LEU A 9 19.46 19.67 12.44
CA LEU A 9 20.43 20.24 11.52
C LEU A 9 19.70 20.84 10.32
N SER A 10 19.83 22.16 10.22
CA SER A 10 19.48 23.02 9.11
C SER A 10 20.37 22.73 7.90
N LEU A 11 19.77 22.61 6.71
CA LEU A 11 20.44 22.75 5.42
C LEU A 11 19.49 23.59 4.55
N LEU A 12 19.63 24.93 4.56
CA LEU A 12 20.50 25.73 3.69
C LEU A 12 20.39 25.34 2.21
N VAL A 13 19.58 26.14 1.51
CA VAL A 13 19.49 26.29 0.06
C VAL A 13 20.71 27.09 -0.43
N PRO A 14 21.42 26.65 -1.47
CA PRO A 14 22.13 27.55 -2.38
C PRO A 14 21.31 27.68 -3.68
N SER A 15 20.76 28.85 -3.96
CA SER A 15 21.40 29.97 -4.68
C SER A 15 21.70 29.65 -6.15
N ALA A 16 21.01 30.41 -7.01
CA ALA A 16 21.24 30.53 -8.44
C ALA A 16 22.72 30.74 -8.77
N SER A 17 23.17 30.11 -9.86
CA SER A 17 24.45 30.41 -10.50
C SER A 17 24.19 31.03 -11.85
N SER A 18 24.63 32.27 -11.97
CA SER A 18 24.59 33.15 -13.12
C SER A 18 25.43 32.64 -14.29
N PHE A 19 25.01 32.99 -15.51
CA PHE A 19 25.82 32.88 -16.71
C PHE A 19 27.05 33.78 -16.59
N GLY A 20 28.22 33.17 -16.42
CA GLY A 20 29.51 33.83 -16.54
C GLY A 20 30.14 33.56 -17.90
N VAL A 21 30.15 34.57 -18.77
CA VAL A 21 30.96 34.60 -20.00
C VAL A 21 32.43 34.75 -19.60
N VAL A 22 33.25 33.74 -19.88
CA VAL A 22 34.71 33.84 -19.71
C VAL A 22 35.33 34.14 -21.06
N SER A 23 35.99 35.30 -21.11
CA SER A 23 36.78 35.82 -22.22
C SER A 23 38.02 34.95 -22.48
N VAL A 24 38.37 34.78 -23.75
CA VAL A 24 39.55 34.07 -24.25
C VAL A 24 40.78 34.98 -24.15
N PRO A 25 41.92 34.53 -23.59
CA PRO A 25 43.21 35.10 -23.92
C PRO A 25 43.91 34.23 -24.96
N ALA A 26 44.06 34.79 -26.16
CA ALA A 26 44.97 34.28 -27.17
C ALA A 26 46.42 34.35 -26.64
N HIS A 27 47.08 33.21 -26.52
CA HIS A 27 48.54 33.14 -26.57
C HIS A 27 48.96 31.83 -27.22
N LEU A 28 49.88 32.01 -28.17
CA LEU A 28 50.47 31.02 -29.06
C LEU A 28 51.26 29.96 -28.28
N GLY A 29 51.15 28.71 -28.72
CA GLY A 29 51.99 27.62 -28.25
C GLY A 29 51.58 26.27 -28.85
N VAL A 30 51.90 26.05 -30.12
CA VAL A 30 51.90 24.68 -30.68
C VAL A 30 52.99 23.89 -29.96
N SER A 31 52.58 23.02 -29.04
CA SER A 31 53.37 21.88 -28.59
C SER A 31 52.57 20.62 -28.89
N SER A 32 52.84 20.05 -30.07
CA SER A 32 52.17 18.88 -30.65
C SER A 32 52.64 17.54 -30.06
N SER A 33 53.02 17.51 -28.78
CA SER A 33 53.51 16.28 -28.12
C SER A 33 52.67 15.83 -26.92
N SER A 34 51.58 16.52 -26.57
CA SER A 34 50.74 16.22 -25.38
C SER A 34 49.39 15.55 -25.68
N SER A 35 49.04 15.32 -26.95
CA SER A 35 47.70 14.80 -27.31
C SER A 35 47.53 13.30 -27.02
N ARG A 36 48.60 12.49 -27.09
CA ARG A 36 48.53 11.04 -26.80
C ARG A 36 48.40 10.73 -25.31
N LEU A 37 49.07 11.48 -24.44
CA LEU A 37 49.01 11.26 -22.99
C LEU A 37 47.65 11.66 -22.38
N ARG A 38 46.99 12.68 -22.93
CA ARG A 38 45.64 13.07 -22.50
C ARG A 38 44.53 12.15 -23.01
N ALA A 39 44.72 11.52 -24.17
CA ALA A 39 43.74 10.58 -24.71
C ALA A 39 43.67 9.30 -23.85
N THR A 40 44.83 8.74 -23.47
CA THR A 40 44.87 7.53 -22.62
C THR A 40 44.40 7.79 -21.19
N THR A 41 44.64 8.99 -20.64
CA THR A 41 44.09 9.36 -19.32
C THR A 41 42.60 9.64 -19.39
N ALA A 42 42.10 10.25 -20.47
CA ALA A 42 40.67 10.47 -20.67
C ALA A 42 39.90 9.15 -20.88
N GLU A 43 40.47 8.19 -21.62
CA GLU A 43 39.93 6.83 -21.74
C GLU A 43 39.91 6.13 -20.37
N SER A 44 40.99 6.24 -19.59
CA SER A 44 41.06 5.71 -18.22
C SER A 44 40.07 6.38 -17.26
N GLU A 45 39.84 7.69 -17.39
CA GLU A 45 38.87 8.44 -16.59
C GLU A 45 37.43 8.08 -16.97
N VAL A 46 37.14 7.89 -18.27
CA VAL A 46 35.85 7.42 -18.76
C VAL A 46 35.58 5.99 -18.27
N GLU A 47 36.57 5.10 -18.32
CA GLU A 47 36.44 3.74 -17.77
C GLU A 47 36.21 3.76 -16.25
N ALA A 48 36.89 4.63 -15.51
CA ALA A 48 36.67 4.81 -14.08
C ALA A 48 35.25 5.34 -13.78
N LEU A 49 34.75 6.29 -14.58
CA LEU A 49 33.39 6.79 -14.48
C LEU A 49 32.35 5.73 -14.82
N LEU A 50 32.58 4.91 -15.85
CA LEU A 50 31.70 3.80 -16.20
C LEU A 50 31.68 2.73 -15.11
N ARG A 51 32.84 2.42 -14.51
CA ARG A 51 32.92 1.51 -13.37
C ARG A 51 32.15 2.06 -12.18
N LYS A 52 32.35 3.34 -11.83
CA LYS A 52 31.62 4.00 -10.74
C LYS A 52 30.12 4.07 -11.04
N ALA A 53 29.72 4.28 -12.29
CA ALA A 53 28.32 4.27 -12.70
C ALA A 53 27.71 2.86 -12.55
N ARG A 54 28.46 1.80 -12.87
CA ARG A 54 28.02 0.41 -12.61
C ARG A 54 27.92 0.12 -11.11
N GLU A 55 28.89 0.55 -10.32
CA GLU A 55 28.87 0.40 -8.85
C GLU A 55 27.70 1.16 -8.22
N LEU A 56 27.42 2.39 -8.65
CA LEU A 56 26.27 3.16 -8.18
C LEU A 56 24.94 2.53 -8.61
N LYS A 57 24.85 1.98 -9.82
CA LYS A 57 23.66 1.24 -10.27
C LYS A 57 23.44 -0.03 -9.44
N ALA A 58 24.51 -0.78 -9.14
CA ALA A 58 24.43 -1.97 -8.30
C ALA A 58 24.02 -1.62 -6.87
N ALA A 59 24.61 -0.56 -6.29
CA ALA A 59 24.25 -0.08 -4.96
C ALA A 59 22.81 0.43 -4.89
N ALA A 60 22.32 1.10 -5.94
CA ALA A 60 20.93 1.53 -6.04
C ALA A 60 19.97 0.33 -6.12
N ALA A 61 20.29 -0.68 -6.92
CA ALA A 61 19.50 -1.90 -7.03
C ALA A 61 19.45 -2.67 -5.70
N GLU A 62 20.57 -2.78 -4.99
CA GLU A 62 20.63 -3.42 -3.68
C GLU A 62 19.83 -2.64 -2.62
N ALA A 63 19.94 -1.31 -2.61
CA ALA A 63 19.13 -0.47 -1.72
C ALA A 63 17.63 -0.59 -2.01
N GLU A 64 17.24 -0.65 -3.28
CA GLU A 64 15.85 -0.85 -3.69
C GLU A 64 15.34 -2.23 -3.24
N LYS A 65 16.13 -3.29 -3.45
CA LYS A 65 15.81 -4.64 -2.97
C LYS A 65 15.61 -4.67 -1.45
N GLN A 66 16.50 -4.05 -0.69
CA GLN A 66 16.36 -3.94 0.76
C GLN A 66 15.07 -3.20 1.17
N ILE A 67 14.68 -2.15 0.43
CA ILE A 67 13.40 -1.45 0.69
C ILE A 67 12.23 -2.40 0.43
N HIS A 68 12.22 -3.13 -0.69
CA HIS A 68 11.16 -4.09 -1.02
C HIS A 68 11.05 -5.22 0.01
N ASP A 69 12.17 -5.85 0.38
CA ASP A 69 12.21 -6.91 1.40
C ASP A 69 11.69 -6.42 2.77
N ASN A 70 12.07 -5.19 3.15
CA ASN A 70 11.56 -4.55 4.36
C ASN A 70 10.06 -4.23 4.28
N LEU A 71 9.53 -3.85 3.12
CA LEU A 71 8.11 -3.59 2.93
C LEU A 71 7.29 -4.89 2.95
N LEU A 72 7.79 -5.95 2.34
CA LEU A 72 7.15 -7.27 2.32
C LEU A 72 7.12 -7.88 3.71
N SER A 73 8.24 -7.89 4.44
CA SER A 73 8.27 -8.38 5.82
C SER A 73 7.33 -7.59 6.74
N LYS A 74 7.27 -6.25 6.59
CA LYS A 74 6.30 -5.41 7.31
C LYS A 74 4.86 -5.72 6.94
N LYS A 75 4.57 -6.02 5.67
CA LYS A 75 3.24 -6.43 5.22
C LYS A 75 2.85 -7.75 5.89
N VAL A 76 3.69 -8.78 5.75
CA VAL A 76 3.45 -10.11 6.35
C VAL A 76 3.22 -10.01 7.85
N GLN A 77 4.02 -9.22 8.57
CA GLN A 77 3.85 -9.02 10.00
C GLN A 77 2.52 -8.33 10.32
N ARG A 78 2.14 -7.29 9.57
CA ARG A 78 0.88 -6.57 9.75
C ARG A 78 -0.33 -7.47 9.48
N ASP A 79 -0.25 -8.30 8.45
CA ASP A 79 -1.30 -9.24 8.08
C ASP A 79 -1.46 -10.29 9.18
N ALA A 80 -0.36 -10.86 9.68
CA ALA A 80 -0.37 -11.79 10.81
C ALA A 80 -0.93 -11.15 12.09
N ASP A 81 -0.63 -9.88 12.36
CA ASP A 81 -1.20 -9.17 13.51
C ASP A 81 -2.69 -8.87 13.34
N THR A 82 -3.15 -8.68 12.09
CA THR A 82 -4.56 -8.51 11.75
C THR A 82 -5.30 -9.84 11.86
N ASP A 83 -4.68 -10.94 11.47
CA ASP A 83 -5.24 -12.30 11.60
C ASP A 83 -5.47 -12.66 13.08
N LYS A 84 -4.56 -12.28 13.99
CA LYS A 84 -4.79 -12.43 15.45
C LYS A 84 -6.01 -11.65 15.96
N VAL A 85 -6.31 -10.50 15.34
CA VAL A 85 -7.50 -9.69 15.69
C VAL A 85 -8.76 -10.37 15.14
N ILE A 86 -8.69 -10.94 13.93
CA ILE A 86 -9.77 -11.74 13.35
C ILE A 86 -10.08 -12.94 14.25
N ASP A 87 -9.07 -13.69 14.68
CA ASP A 87 -9.24 -14.85 15.56
C ASP A 87 -9.87 -14.47 16.91
N HIS A 88 -9.56 -13.27 17.42
CA HIS A 88 -10.20 -12.75 18.62
C HIS A 88 -11.68 -12.42 18.38
N PHE A 89 -12.05 -11.85 17.22
CA PHE A 89 -13.45 -11.52 16.93
C PHE A 89 -14.27 -12.75 16.56
N PHE A 90 -13.67 -13.72 15.89
CA PHE A 90 -14.29 -14.92 15.36
C PHE A 90 -13.51 -16.17 15.79
N PRO A 91 -13.66 -16.61 17.06
CA PRO A 91 -12.99 -17.80 17.55
C PRO A 91 -13.45 -19.06 16.81
N HIS A 92 -12.50 -19.96 16.52
CA HIS A 92 -12.75 -21.16 15.71
C HIS A 92 -13.45 -22.29 16.47
N ASP A 93 -13.37 -22.31 17.81
CA ASP A 93 -13.80 -23.41 18.67
C ASP A 93 -15.01 -23.06 19.56
N GLY A 94 -15.65 -21.92 19.33
CA GLY A 94 -16.82 -21.49 20.11
C GLY A 94 -18.05 -22.35 19.82
N ALA A 95 -18.81 -22.71 20.86
CA ALA A 95 -20.16 -23.23 20.68
C ALA A 95 -21.00 -22.21 19.91
N ASP A 96 -22.03 -22.62 19.16
CA ASP A 96 -22.80 -21.74 18.25
C ASP A 96 -23.26 -20.40 18.88
N GLY A 97 -23.49 -20.36 20.20
CA GLY A 97 -23.82 -19.14 20.95
C GLY A 97 -22.67 -18.13 21.14
N ASP A 98 -21.40 -18.52 21.00
CA ASP A 98 -20.25 -17.61 21.04
C ASP A 98 -20.06 -16.87 19.71
N MET A 99 -20.67 -17.37 18.62
CA MET A 99 -20.68 -16.72 17.31
C MET A 99 -21.88 -15.76 17.12
N ASP A 100 -22.71 -15.58 18.15
CA ASP A 100 -23.83 -14.64 18.14
C ASP A 100 -23.36 -13.18 18.05
N LEU A 101 -24.21 -12.36 17.44
CA LEU A 101 -23.98 -10.93 17.23
C LEU A 101 -23.65 -10.19 18.54
N ALA A 102 -24.34 -10.52 19.63
CA ALA A 102 -24.10 -9.92 20.94
C ALA A 102 -22.71 -10.26 21.49
N GLY A 103 -22.26 -11.50 21.30
CA GLY A 103 -20.92 -11.94 21.67
C GLY A 103 -19.85 -11.21 20.86
N LEU A 104 -20.06 -11.05 19.55
CA LEU A 104 -19.17 -10.28 18.68
C LEU A 104 -19.07 -8.81 19.12
N VAL A 105 -20.21 -8.15 19.37
CA VAL A 105 -20.25 -6.77 19.89
C VAL A 105 -19.45 -6.65 21.19
N GLN A 106 -19.62 -7.59 22.13
CA GLN A 106 -18.86 -7.62 23.38
C GLN A 106 -17.34 -7.74 23.15
N ARG A 107 -16.91 -8.60 22.21
CA ARG A 107 -15.48 -8.79 21.87
C ARG A 107 -14.89 -7.58 21.15
N VAL A 108 -15.65 -6.93 20.29
CA VAL A 108 -15.24 -5.68 19.65
C VAL A 108 -15.09 -4.58 20.71
N LYS A 109 -16.04 -4.46 21.66
CA LYS A 109 -15.93 -3.54 22.81
C LYS A 109 -14.76 -3.83 23.72
N SER A 110 -14.43 -5.10 23.99
CA SER A 110 -13.34 -5.45 24.90
C SER A 110 -11.98 -5.09 24.31
N LYS A 111 -11.80 -5.31 23.00
CA LYS A 111 -10.55 -5.00 22.31
C LYS A 111 -10.38 -3.52 21.99
N ARG A 112 -11.48 -2.78 21.84
CA ARG A 112 -11.52 -1.36 21.41
C ARG A 112 -10.61 -1.09 20.21
N PRO A 113 -10.83 -1.77 19.07
CA PRO A 113 -10.04 -1.53 17.87
C PRO A 113 -10.19 -0.07 17.41
N SER A 114 -9.20 0.47 16.69
CA SER A 114 -9.41 1.72 15.95
C SER A 114 -10.28 1.48 14.71
N SER A 115 -10.93 2.53 14.19
CA SER A 115 -11.67 2.45 12.93
C SER A 115 -10.77 1.94 11.79
N ASP A 116 -9.52 2.40 11.73
CA ASP A 116 -8.52 1.96 10.75
C ASP A 116 -8.15 0.48 10.90
N LEU A 117 -8.17 -0.06 12.13
CA LEU A 117 -7.93 -1.48 12.35
C LEU A 117 -9.14 -2.31 11.87
N LEU A 118 -10.37 -1.84 12.09
CA LEU A 118 -11.57 -2.50 11.60
C LEU A 118 -11.63 -2.52 10.06
N LEU A 119 -11.25 -1.42 9.40
CA LEU A 119 -11.14 -1.36 7.94
C LEU A 119 -10.09 -2.36 7.42
N ARG A 120 -8.93 -2.46 8.09
CA ARG A 120 -7.91 -3.47 7.75
C ARG A 120 -8.39 -4.91 7.96
N VAL A 121 -9.20 -5.15 8.98
CA VAL A 121 -9.83 -6.46 9.19
C VAL A 121 -10.76 -6.80 8.03
N VAL A 122 -11.55 -5.83 7.52
CA VAL A 122 -12.38 -6.04 6.33
C VAL A 122 -11.54 -6.33 5.09
N ASP A 123 -10.47 -5.57 4.84
CA ASP A 123 -9.52 -5.83 3.75
C ASP A 123 -8.98 -7.27 3.84
N ARG A 124 -8.48 -7.65 5.02
CA ARG A 124 -7.87 -8.97 5.25
C ARG A 124 -8.86 -10.13 5.12
N LEU A 125 -10.09 -9.97 5.62
CA LEU A 125 -11.16 -10.96 5.45
C LEU A 125 -11.53 -11.12 3.98
N HIS A 126 -11.58 -10.01 3.23
CA HIS A 126 -11.87 -10.05 1.80
C HIS A 126 -10.75 -10.74 1.00
N GLU A 127 -9.49 -10.42 1.29
CA GLU A 127 -8.33 -11.11 0.68
C GLU A 127 -8.41 -12.63 0.90
N ARG A 128 -8.70 -13.06 2.14
CA ARG A 128 -8.88 -14.49 2.47
C ARG A 128 -10.07 -15.12 1.75
N GLU A 129 -11.20 -14.42 1.67
CA GLU A 129 -12.38 -14.87 0.93
C GLU A 129 -12.06 -15.04 -0.56
N CYS A 130 -11.38 -14.07 -1.19
CA CYS A 130 -11.00 -14.15 -2.60
C CYS A 130 -10.00 -15.28 -2.86
N ALA A 131 -9.00 -15.46 -1.99
CA ALA A 131 -8.04 -16.55 -2.08
C ALA A 131 -8.74 -17.92 -1.95
N ALA A 132 -9.68 -18.05 -1.01
CA ALA A 132 -10.46 -19.28 -0.79
C ALA A 132 -11.46 -19.57 -1.92
N GLN A 133 -12.03 -18.54 -2.55
CA GLN A 133 -12.88 -18.70 -3.74
C GLN A 133 -12.09 -19.06 -5.00
N GLY A 134 -10.76 -19.12 -4.95
CA GLY A 134 -9.91 -19.32 -6.13
C GLY A 134 -9.96 -18.14 -7.11
N LEU A 135 -10.41 -16.97 -6.64
CA LEU A 135 -10.45 -15.78 -7.48
C LEU A 135 -9.02 -15.31 -7.75
N ALA A 136 -8.83 -14.82 -8.97
CA ALA A 136 -7.58 -14.22 -9.40
C ALA A 136 -7.24 -13.04 -8.49
N HIS A 137 -6.18 -13.17 -7.70
CA HIS A 137 -5.64 -12.10 -6.87
C HIS A 137 -4.15 -11.93 -7.17
N VAL A 138 -3.62 -10.75 -6.88
CA VAL A 138 -2.23 -10.41 -7.17
C VAL A 138 -1.41 -10.60 -5.90
N GLU A 139 -0.48 -11.56 -5.92
CA GLU A 139 0.51 -11.71 -4.86
C GLU A 139 1.89 -11.22 -5.33
N PRO A 140 2.61 -10.48 -4.47
CA PRO A 140 4.01 -10.18 -4.71
C PRO A 140 4.84 -11.45 -4.48
N SER A 141 5.52 -11.91 -5.52
CA SER A 141 6.56 -12.93 -5.45
C SER A 141 7.92 -12.28 -5.54
N VAL A 142 8.82 -12.67 -4.65
CA VAL A 142 10.23 -12.26 -4.74
C VAL A 142 10.95 -13.28 -5.60
N HIS A 143 11.27 -12.91 -6.84
CA HIS A 143 12.10 -13.73 -7.73
C HIS A 143 13.48 -13.10 -7.85
N HIS A 144 14.46 -13.78 -7.24
CA HIS A 144 15.90 -13.47 -7.23
C HIS A 144 16.27 -12.03 -6.80
N ASP A 145 16.00 -11.03 -7.64
CA ASP A 145 16.42 -9.61 -7.50
C ASP A 145 15.30 -8.58 -7.76
N HIS A 146 14.06 -9.02 -8.01
CA HIS A 146 12.92 -8.12 -8.21
C HIS A 146 11.64 -8.68 -7.59
N THR A 147 10.75 -7.77 -7.20
CA THR A 147 9.39 -8.08 -6.76
C THR A 147 8.50 -8.14 -8.00
N ASP A 148 8.10 -9.34 -8.38
CA ASP A 148 7.13 -9.54 -9.45
C ASP A 148 5.75 -9.72 -8.86
N PHE A 149 4.75 -9.13 -9.51
CA PHE A 149 3.36 -9.30 -9.14
C PHE A 149 2.75 -10.40 -10.01
N HIS A 150 2.40 -11.53 -9.42
CA HIS A 150 1.77 -12.64 -10.13
C HIS A 150 0.28 -12.70 -9.81
N VAL A 151 -0.52 -12.86 -10.85
CA VAL A 151 -1.94 -13.19 -10.70
C VAL A 151 -2.03 -14.68 -10.37
N ILE A 152 -2.35 -14.99 -9.11
CA ILE A 152 -2.55 -16.35 -8.63
C ILE A 152 -4.03 -16.68 -8.75
N LYS A 153 -4.33 -17.81 -9.40
CA LYS A 153 -5.64 -18.47 -9.35
C LYS A 153 -5.45 -19.77 -8.58
N SER A 154 -5.76 -19.74 -7.29
CA SER A 154 -5.77 -20.91 -6.42
C SER A 154 -6.96 -21.82 -6.74
N GLU A 155 -6.85 -23.10 -6.36
CA GLU A 155 -8.00 -23.98 -6.27
C GLU A 155 -8.94 -23.49 -5.15
N VAL A 156 -10.23 -23.82 -5.27
CA VAL A 156 -11.24 -23.40 -4.29
C VAL A 156 -11.01 -24.15 -2.97
N ASP A 157 -10.75 -23.40 -1.90
CA ASP A 157 -10.70 -23.93 -0.54
C ASP A 157 -12.08 -23.79 0.13
N GLU A 158 -12.87 -24.87 0.07
CA GLU A 158 -14.20 -24.89 0.65
C GLU A 158 -14.20 -24.78 2.19
N GLN A 159 -13.12 -25.19 2.87
CA GLN A 159 -13.06 -25.13 4.33
C GLN A 159 -12.83 -23.69 4.79
N GLU A 160 -11.87 -23.01 4.17
CA GLU A 160 -11.61 -21.61 4.46
C GLU A 160 -12.78 -20.71 4.03
N LEU A 161 -13.42 -21.03 2.90
CA LEU A 161 -14.60 -20.28 2.45
C LEU A 161 -15.77 -20.38 3.45
N LYS A 162 -15.99 -21.56 4.05
CA LYS A 162 -17.00 -21.71 5.12
C LYS A 162 -16.63 -20.96 6.39
N ARG A 163 -15.33 -20.79 6.66
CA ARG A 163 -14.83 -20.05 7.83
C ARG A 163 -14.98 -18.55 7.67
N VAL A 164 -14.58 -18.02 6.52
CA VAL A 164 -14.48 -16.58 6.27
C VAL A 164 -15.76 -16.00 5.65
N GLY A 165 -16.55 -16.84 4.97
CA GLY A 165 -17.79 -16.46 4.31
C GLY A 165 -18.78 -15.79 5.26
N GLY A 166 -19.17 -14.56 4.93
CA GLY A 166 -20.16 -13.78 5.69
C GLY A 166 -19.62 -13.15 6.98
N LEU A 167 -18.34 -13.31 7.33
CA LEU A 167 -17.76 -12.63 8.51
C LEU A 167 -17.74 -11.10 8.35
N ILE A 168 -17.53 -10.60 7.13
CA ILE A 168 -17.58 -9.16 6.82
C ILE A 168 -18.97 -8.60 7.15
N ASP A 169 -20.03 -9.28 6.69
CA ASP A 169 -21.40 -8.81 6.91
C ASP A 169 -21.78 -8.87 8.41
N ARG A 170 -21.32 -9.91 9.13
CA ARG A 170 -21.48 -9.99 10.61
C ARG A 170 -20.74 -8.85 11.34
N LEU A 171 -19.53 -8.50 10.89
CA LEU A 171 -18.78 -7.37 11.46
C LEU A 171 -19.50 -6.05 11.22
N VAL A 172 -20.06 -5.86 10.02
CA VAL A 172 -20.88 -4.68 9.68
C VAL A 172 -22.12 -4.62 10.58
N ASP A 173 -22.81 -5.73 10.80
CA ASP A 173 -23.97 -5.77 11.70
C ASP A 173 -23.59 -5.46 13.15
N ALA A 174 -22.46 -5.96 13.63
CA ALA A 174 -21.95 -5.61 14.96
C ALA A 174 -21.61 -4.11 15.07
N ALA A 175 -21.00 -3.55 14.02
CA ALA A 175 -20.71 -2.12 13.95
C ALA A 175 -22.00 -1.27 13.97
N LYS A 176 -23.09 -1.70 13.33
CA LYS A 176 -24.38 -0.98 13.38
C LYS A 176 -24.91 -0.89 14.81
N VAL A 177 -24.85 -2.00 15.56
CA VAL A 177 -25.26 -2.00 16.97
C VAL A 177 -24.42 -1.03 17.79
N LEU A 178 -23.10 -0.99 17.55
CA LEU A 178 -22.19 -0.07 18.24
C LEU A 178 -22.47 1.39 17.89
N ASP A 179 -22.70 1.70 16.61
CA ASP A 179 -23.04 3.05 16.17
C ASP A 179 -24.38 3.49 16.80
N GLU A 180 -25.40 2.64 16.82
CA GLU A 180 -26.69 2.92 17.47
C GLU A 180 -26.56 3.16 18.98
N GLU A 181 -25.76 2.34 19.68
CA GLU A 181 -25.48 2.54 21.10
C GLU A 181 -24.76 3.87 21.35
N TRP A 182 -23.81 4.23 20.49
CA TRP A 182 -23.09 5.49 20.57
C TRP A 182 -24.02 6.70 20.36
N HIS A 183 -24.90 6.65 19.36
CA HIS A 183 -25.90 7.71 19.14
C HIS A 183 -26.87 7.83 20.32
N LYS A 184 -27.35 6.72 20.88
CA LYS A 184 -28.20 6.72 22.09
C LYS A 184 -27.48 7.30 23.30
N GLU A 185 -26.21 6.97 23.49
CA GLU A 185 -25.40 7.50 24.59
C GLU A 185 -25.17 9.01 24.45
N LYS A 186 -24.93 9.47 23.22
CA LYS A 186 -24.83 10.89 22.88
C LYS A 186 -26.15 11.64 23.12
N GLU A 187 -27.29 11.07 22.75
CA GLU A 187 -28.60 11.67 23.02
C GLU A 187 -28.90 11.76 24.52
N ALA A 188 -28.54 10.72 25.28
CA ALA A 188 -28.83 10.64 26.72
C ALA A 188 -27.93 11.54 27.59
N LYS A 189 -26.64 11.67 27.24
CA LYS A 189 -25.65 12.42 28.03
C LYS A 189 -25.39 13.84 27.51
N GLY A 190 -25.99 14.20 26.37
CA GLY A 190 -25.69 15.45 25.64
C GLY A 190 -24.39 15.33 24.85
N ASP A 191 -23.80 16.46 24.45
CA ASP A 191 -22.48 16.50 23.78
C ASP A 191 -21.35 16.89 24.77
N PRO A 192 -21.02 16.10 25.81
CA PRO A 192 -19.91 16.42 26.68
C PRO A 192 -18.63 15.84 26.09
N TYR A 193 -17.97 16.65 25.27
CA TYR A 193 -16.58 16.44 24.81
C TYR A 193 -16.34 15.18 23.98
N ARG A 194 -16.10 15.39 22.68
CA ARG A 194 -15.32 14.50 21.81
C ARG A 194 -14.00 14.12 22.50
N ASN A 195 -13.99 13.08 23.31
CA ASN A 195 -12.74 12.49 23.74
C ASN A 195 -12.10 11.96 22.46
N HIS A 196 -10.92 12.49 22.09
CA HIS A 196 -10.21 12.09 20.86
C HIS A 196 -10.13 10.56 20.74
N ASN A 197 -10.05 9.89 21.88
CA ASN A 197 -10.10 8.44 21.99
C ASN A 197 -11.37 7.81 21.38
N GLU A 198 -12.56 8.34 21.64
CA GLU A 198 -13.81 7.80 21.08
C GLU A 198 -13.96 8.08 19.59
N LEU A 199 -13.45 9.22 19.13
CA LEU A 199 -13.41 9.56 17.70
C LEU A 199 -12.52 8.58 16.91
N VAL A 200 -11.38 8.19 17.48
CA VAL A 200 -10.39 7.29 16.85
C VAL A 200 -10.85 5.82 16.89
N HIS A 201 -11.60 5.43 17.92
CA HIS A 201 -12.05 4.04 18.08
C HIS A 201 -13.36 3.73 17.35
N TRP A 202 -14.29 4.68 17.32
CA TRP A 202 -15.65 4.43 16.81
C TRP A 202 -16.07 5.39 15.70
N GLY A 203 -15.15 6.15 15.12
CA GLY A 203 -15.41 6.98 13.94
C GLY A 203 -16.56 7.97 14.10
N ALA A 204 -16.84 8.43 15.33
CA ALA A 204 -18.02 9.23 15.68
C ALA A 204 -19.39 8.60 15.31
N GLY A 205 -19.50 7.27 15.39
CA GLY A 205 -20.76 6.55 15.16
C GLY A 205 -21.11 6.34 13.68
N ASP A 206 -20.10 6.38 12.80
CA ASP A 206 -20.22 6.12 11.36
C ASP A 206 -19.37 4.91 10.90
N VAL A 207 -18.93 4.04 11.82
CA VAL A 207 -18.03 2.93 11.48
C VAL A 207 -18.73 1.90 10.62
N ALA A 208 -20.00 1.57 10.88
CA ALA A 208 -20.74 0.62 10.07
C ALA A 208 -20.87 1.09 8.62
N LYS A 209 -21.07 2.39 8.41
CA LYS A 209 -21.12 2.99 7.08
C LYS A 209 -19.78 2.87 6.37
N ALA A 210 -18.69 3.22 7.05
CA ALA A 210 -17.33 3.10 6.52
C ALA A 210 -16.98 1.65 6.14
N LEU A 211 -17.31 0.68 6.99
CA LEU A 211 -17.10 -0.74 6.72
C LEU A 211 -17.96 -1.23 5.54
N THR A 212 -19.21 -0.75 5.43
CA THR A 212 -20.10 -1.10 4.32
C THR A 212 -19.60 -0.55 2.99
N GLU A 213 -19.18 0.72 2.96
CA GLU A 213 -18.61 1.35 1.76
C GLU A 213 -17.34 0.62 1.32
N LYS A 214 -16.45 0.33 2.29
CA LYS A 214 -15.22 -0.43 2.06
C LYS A 214 -15.49 -1.83 1.50
N ALA A 215 -16.43 -2.57 2.10
CA ALA A 215 -16.80 -3.91 1.62
C ALA A 215 -17.41 -3.87 0.21
N LYS A 216 -18.21 -2.84 -0.12
CA LYS A 216 -18.75 -2.64 -1.47
C LYS A 216 -17.64 -2.34 -2.48
N ASP A 217 -16.71 -1.46 -2.13
CA ASP A 217 -15.60 -1.11 -3.02
C ASP A 217 -14.73 -2.32 -3.34
N LEU A 218 -14.42 -3.14 -2.35
CA LEU A 218 -13.66 -4.39 -2.52
C LEU A 218 -14.42 -5.39 -3.41
N ARG A 219 -15.70 -5.66 -3.10
CA ARG A 219 -16.54 -6.57 -3.90
C ARG A 219 -16.76 -6.09 -5.34
N ARG A 220 -16.65 -4.78 -5.60
CA ARG A 220 -16.81 -4.18 -6.93
C ARG A 220 -15.79 -4.67 -7.94
N GLU A 221 -14.55 -4.95 -7.51
CA GLU A 221 -13.50 -5.46 -8.40
C GLU A 221 -13.85 -6.83 -8.99
N HIS A 222 -14.67 -7.59 -8.26
CA HIS A 222 -15.14 -8.91 -8.67
C HIS A 222 -16.52 -8.90 -9.34
N ASP A 223 -17.21 -7.75 -9.35
CA ASP A 223 -18.50 -7.57 -10.04
C ASP A 223 -18.31 -7.66 -11.56
N ASP A 224 -18.99 -8.61 -12.19
CA ASP A 224 -18.90 -8.84 -13.63
C ASP A 224 -19.35 -7.64 -14.46
N THR A 225 -20.25 -6.82 -13.92
CA THR A 225 -20.67 -5.57 -14.57
C THR A 225 -19.55 -4.53 -14.56
N PHE A 226 -18.73 -4.50 -13.51
CA PHE A 226 -17.56 -3.63 -13.43
C PHE A 226 -16.45 -4.11 -14.36
N LYS A 227 -16.14 -5.41 -14.36
CA LYS A 227 -15.17 -6.01 -15.29
C LYS A 227 -15.54 -5.74 -16.75
N LYS A 228 -16.82 -5.86 -17.09
CA LYS A 228 -17.32 -5.57 -18.43
C LYS A 228 -17.12 -4.09 -18.81
N ARG A 229 -17.47 -3.15 -17.92
CA ARG A 229 -17.23 -1.71 -18.15
C ARG A 229 -15.75 -1.38 -18.27
N GLN A 230 -14.90 -2.03 -17.49
CA GLN A 230 -13.46 -1.84 -17.54
C GLN A 230 -12.88 -2.36 -18.86
N ALA A 231 -13.33 -3.53 -19.32
CA ALA A 231 -12.97 -4.07 -20.63
C ALA A 231 -13.43 -3.15 -21.77
N GLU A 232 -14.67 -2.65 -21.72
CA GLU A 232 -15.20 -1.68 -22.68
C GLU A 232 -14.37 -0.38 -22.71
N PHE A 233 -13.88 0.09 -21.55
CA PHE A 233 -12.99 1.25 -21.48
C PHE A 233 -11.63 0.98 -22.13
N TYR A 234 -10.98 -0.15 -21.81
CA TYR A 234 -9.70 -0.51 -22.43
C TYR A 234 -9.83 -0.73 -23.94
N ASP A 235 -10.92 -1.34 -24.40
CA ASP A 235 -11.20 -1.51 -25.83
C ASP A 235 -11.46 -0.18 -26.53
N ALA A 236 -12.14 0.77 -25.88
CA ALA A 236 -12.33 2.13 -26.40
C ALA A 236 -11.00 2.91 -26.49
N VAL A 237 -10.12 2.77 -25.49
CA VAL A 237 -8.78 3.38 -25.49
C VAL A 237 -7.93 2.78 -26.62
N LYS A 238 -7.90 1.44 -26.76
CA LYS A 238 -7.20 0.77 -27.87
C LYS A 238 -7.70 1.24 -29.24
N LYS A 239 -9.02 1.37 -29.41
CA LYS A 239 -9.61 1.88 -30.66
C LYS A 239 -9.20 3.32 -30.94
N LYS A 240 -9.16 4.18 -29.91
CA LYS A 240 -8.72 5.58 -30.02
C LYS A 240 -7.24 5.70 -30.40
N ASP A 241 -6.39 4.86 -29.81
CA ASP A 241 -4.96 4.85 -30.12
C ASP A 241 -4.69 4.29 -31.53
N GLN A 242 -5.45 3.28 -31.97
CA GLN A 242 -5.43 2.81 -33.36
C GLN A 242 -5.90 3.90 -34.33
N GLN A 243 -6.98 4.62 -34.01
CA GLN A 243 -7.47 5.75 -34.83
C GLN A 243 -6.42 6.86 -34.99
N LYS A 244 -5.73 7.22 -33.90
CA LYS A 244 -4.64 8.20 -33.96
C LYS A 244 -3.45 7.74 -34.81
N TYR A 245 -3.17 6.45 -34.83
CA TYR A 245 -2.11 5.89 -35.67
C TYR A 245 -2.43 6.06 -37.15
N TYR A 246 -3.68 5.77 -37.54
CA TYR A 246 -4.13 5.98 -38.93
C TYR A 246 -4.25 7.47 -39.31
N GLU A 247 -4.56 8.36 -38.38
CA GLU A 247 -4.57 9.82 -38.63
C GLU A 247 -3.16 10.44 -38.74
N GLN A 248 -2.11 9.73 -38.32
CA GLN A 248 -0.71 10.17 -38.47
C GLN A 248 -0.01 9.60 -39.71
N GLU A 249 -0.55 8.52 -40.29
CA GLU A 249 -0.02 7.88 -41.50
C GLU A 249 -0.62 8.42 -42.82
N PHE A 250 -1.58 9.35 -42.73
CA PHE A 250 -2.21 10.05 -43.87
C PHE A 250 -2.17 11.57 -43.69
#